data_AF-A0A520MXT2-F1
#
_entry.id   AF-A0A520MXT2-F1
#
_cell.length_a   1.000
_cell.length_b   1.000
_cell.length_c   1.000
_cell.angle_alpha   90.00
_cell.angle_beta   90.00
_cell.angle_gamma   90.00
#
_symmetry.space_group_name_H-M   'P 1'
#
loop_
_entity.id
_entity.type
_entity.pdbx_description
1 polymer ?
#
loop_
_entity_poly.entity_id
_entity_poly.type
_entity_poly.pdbx_seq_one_letter_code
_entity_poly.pdbx_strand_id
1 'polypeptide(L)'
;MIKYIKTNKFLFICLSIIFVSSFFASLIQTNFGSVKIELRNLQTDDGQNLVYDLYKPKAANADNKVPFIVVVPGFQRSKEALSNIAIELSRRGFAIALIDPYAQGMSSSSISRLAATTQGYGMFALVDYAHDGNFPFVNINKIGSTGHSMGGNAAIRGADYFGKQAIKNNTKSKLDSVYISGYVLTLRENILKDSKSNMGVSYALYDEGAFRNELSGWDSGNMEIAPESLRLVNSVLSDKDKINKVKLGHYYGKKENNSLRVVFNEKLLHPFQPYNKEATANQIDYFEKVIGFPNKINSLNQIWQFKEFFTLINMIISLVMLIPLSRALLRINFFKTLVMPIPEALPMQSKKGKVVFWFIFFLSASIACLTFIPMVDIAKVLFVEAAARDLTWFFPQRMNNSVMLWAGLNGTIGLIIFTLSYYFFGKNHGTDTNSWGLDISYKNLLKTFFLGFIIFSLYYLILFIVYYLFHVDY
;
A
#
# COMPACT_ATOMS: atom_id res chain seq x y z
N MET A 1 1.70 -2.45 -43.15
CA MET A 1 1.98 -3.03 -41.81
C MET A 1 3.47 -3.03 -41.43
N ILE A 2 4.36 -3.69 -42.20
CA ILE A 2 5.81 -3.84 -41.86
C ILE A 2 6.54 -2.49 -41.66
N LYS A 3 6.31 -1.50 -42.53
CA LYS A 3 6.92 -0.16 -42.41
C LYS A 3 6.51 0.54 -41.11
N TYR A 4 5.23 0.44 -40.71
CA TYR A 4 4.72 1.02 -39.47
C TYR A 4 5.34 0.37 -38.23
N ILE A 5 5.47 -0.97 -38.23
CA ILE A 5 6.14 -1.71 -37.15
C ILE A 5 7.60 -1.29 -37.03
N LYS A 6 8.35 -1.21 -38.13
CA LYS A 6 9.74 -0.74 -38.13
C LYS A 6 9.84 0.69 -37.57
N THR A 7 8.93 1.57 -37.96
CA THR A 7 8.90 2.98 -37.55
C THR A 7 8.57 3.16 -36.06
N ASN A 8 7.78 2.28 -35.46
CA ASN A 8 7.38 2.33 -34.04
C ASN A 8 7.97 1.16 -33.22
N LYS A 9 9.08 0.57 -33.68
CA LYS A 9 9.71 -0.62 -33.07
C LYS A 9 9.91 -0.47 -31.56
N PHE A 10 10.36 0.69 -31.09
CA PHE A 10 10.62 0.92 -29.68
C PHE A 10 9.35 0.87 -28.82
N LEU A 11 8.22 1.41 -29.30
CA LEU A 11 6.93 1.30 -28.63
C LEU A 11 6.52 -0.17 -28.47
N PHE A 12 6.62 -0.95 -29.54
CA PHE A 12 6.29 -2.38 -29.50
C PHE A 12 7.20 -3.18 -28.58
N ILE A 13 8.48 -2.82 -28.47
CA ILE A 13 9.40 -3.43 -27.50
C ILE A 13 8.95 -3.13 -26.08
N CYS A 14 8.65 -1.86 -25.74
CA CYS A 14 8.16 -1.50 -24.42
C CYS A 14 6.89 -2.26 -24.05
N LEU A 15 5.90 -2.27 -24.96
CA LEU A 15 4.67 -3.04 -24.78
C LEU A 15 4.97 -4.53 -24.59
N SER A 16 5.80 -5.13 -25.42
CA SER A 16 6.14 -6.56 -25.29
C SER A 16 6.75 -6.88 -23.93
N ILE A 17 7.67 -6.05 -23.44
CA ILE A 17 8.27 -6.22 -22.11
C ILE A 17 7.20 -6.11 -21.02
N ILE A 18 6.33 -5.09 -21.08
CA ILE A 18 5.25 -4.90 -20.11
C ILE A 18 4.37 -6.16 -20.04
N PHE A 19 3.86 -6.63 -21.19
CA PHE A 19 2.96 -7.79 -21.22
C PHE A 19 3.65 -9.09 -20.78
N VAL A 20 4.92 -9.30 -21.15
CA VAL A 20 5.68 -10.50 -20.76
C VAL A 20 6.01 -10.49 -19.26
N SER A 21 6.47 -9.35 -18.73
CA SER A 21 6.74 -9.20 -17.30
C SER A 21 5.47 -9.35 -16.47
N SER A 22 4.36 -8.73 -16.89
CA SER A 22 3.04 -8.93 -16.23
C SER A 22 2.58 -10.38 -16.26
N PHE A 23 2.81 -11.11 -17.35
CA PHE A 23 2.52 -12.54 -17.43
C PHE A 23 3.31 -13.34 -16.39
N PHE A 24 4.63 -13.11 -16.27
CA PHE A 24 5.44 -13.79 -15.26
C PHE A 24 5.04 -13.41 -13.83
N ALA A 25 4.76 -12.13 -13.56
CA ALA A 25 4.21 -11.69 -12.28
C ALA A 25 2.90 -12.42 -11.94
N SER A 26 2.01 -12.58 -12.94
CA SER A 26 0.74 -13.32 -12.81
C SER A 26 0.97 -14.79 -12.46
N LEU A 27 1.94 -15.45 -13.10
CA LEU A 27 2.32 -16.83 -12.77
C LEU A 27 2.80 -16.94 -11.33
N ILE A 28 3.61 -16.00 -10.83
CA ILE A 28 4.07 -16.01 -9.44
C ILE A 28 2.91 -15.86 -8.46
N GLN A 29 2.06 -14.84 -8.63
CA GLN A 29 0.98 -14.59 -7.67
C GLN A 29 -0.10 -15.68 -7.64
N THR A 30 -0.32 -16.37 -8.77
CA THR A 30 -1.26 -17.49 -8.88
C THR A 30 -0.64 -18.83 -8.47
N ASN A 31 0.60 -18.85 -7.96
CA ASN A 31 1.35 -20.07 -7.70
C ASN A 31 1.34 -21.02 -8.91
N PHE A 32 1.73 -20.49 -10.06
CA PHE A 32 1.75 -21.14 -11.37
C PHE A 32 0.38 -21.73 -11.75
N GLY A 33 -0.68 -20.98 -11.46
CA GLY A 33 -2.06 -21.37 -11.74
C GLY A 33 -2.70 -22.31 -10.72
N SER A 34 -2.06 -22.61 -9.58
CA SER A 34 -2.66 -23.42 -8.51
C SER A 34 -3.66 -22.64 -7.64
N VAL A 35 -3.59 -21.31 -7.68
CA VAL A 35 -4.47 -20.37 -6.98
C VAL A 35 -5.20 -19.51 -8.02
N LYS A 36 -6.51 -19.38 -7.87
CA LYS A 36 -7.32 -18.44 -8.65
C LYS A 36 -7.44 -17.14 -7.87
N ILE A 37 -7.21 -16.01 -8.52
CA ILE A 37 -7.41 -14.68 -7.95
C ILE A 37 -8.65 -14.07 -8.60
N GLU A 38 -9.58 -13.57 -7.80
CA GLU A 38 -10.81 -12.95 -8.27
C GLU A 38 -11.04 -11.62 -7.54
N LEU A 39 -11.27 -10.55 -8.29
CA LEU A 39 -11.76 -9.31 -7.72
C LEU A 39 -13.22 -9.49 -7.29
N ARG A 40 -13.50 -9.22 -6.01
CA ARG A 40 -14.82 -9.35 -5.42
C ARG A 40 -15.24 -8.03 -4.77
N ASN A 41 -16.55 -7.85 -4.66
CA ASN A 41 -17.17 -6.71 -3.97
C ASN A 41 -18.24 -7.27 -3.03
N LEU A 42 -18.12 -6.95 -1.74
CA LEU A 42 -19.11 -7.24 -0.72
C LEU A 42 -19.87 -5.95 -0.39
N GLN A 43 -21.18 -5.97 -0.58
CA GLN A 43 -22.04 -4.93 -0.01
C GLN A 43 -22.10 -5.15 1.49
N THR A 44 -21.80 -4.10 2.25
CA THR A 44 -21.80 -4.13 3.72
C THR A 44 -22.87 -3.19 4.26
N ASP A 45 -23.04 -3.17 5.57
CA ASP A 45 -24.01 -2.31 6.24
C ASP A 45 -23.85 -0.83 5.88
N ASP A 46 -24.94 -0.08 6.03
CA ASP A 46 -25.01 1.37 5.82
C ASP A 46 -24.64 1.84 4.40
N GLY A 47 -24.85 0.97 3.40
CA GLY A 47 -24.60 1.28 1.98
C GLY A 47 -23.12 1.37 1.60
N GLN A 48 -22.22 0.92 2.47
CA GLN A 48 -20.79 0.82 2.19
C GLN A 48 -20.49 -0.43 1.36
N ASN A 49 -19.38 -0.42 0.61
CA ASN A 49 -18.92 -1.57 -0.13
C ASN A 49 -17.42 -1.86 0.12
N LEU A 50 -17.11 -3.15 0.22
CA LEU A 50 -15.76 -3.65 0.46
C LEU A 50 -15.28 -4.41 -0.77
N VAL A 51 -14.24 -3.89 -1.42
CA VAL A 51 -13.56 -4.54 -2.52
C VAL A 51 -12.37 -5.34 -2.00
N TYR A 52 -12.19 -6.55 -2.53
CA TYR A 52 -11.08 -7.43 -2.12
C TYR A 52 -10.69 -8.39 -3.23
N ASP A 53 -9.43 -8.80 -3.21
CA ASP A 53 -8.95 -9.91 -4.04
C ASP A 53 -9.08 -11.22 -3.26
N LEU A 54 -9.85 -12.15 -3.82
CA LEU A 54 -10.01 -13.49 -3.29
C LEU A 54 -8.98 -14.43 -3.93
N TYR A 55 -7.97 -14.81 -3.17
CA TYR A 55 -7.01 -15.86 -3.54
C TYR A 55 -7.58 -17.20 -3.08
N LYS A 56 -8.12 -17.97 -4.03
CA LYS A 56 -8.74 -19.27 -3.77
C LYS A 56 -7.87 -20.39 -4.36
N PRO A 57 -7.28 -21.28 -3.52
CA PRO A 57 -6.64 -22.50 -4.01
C PRO A 57 -7.63 -23.32 -4.85
N LYS A 58 -7.20 -23.83 -6.02
CA LYS A 58 -8.10 -24.60 -6.90
C LYS A 58 -8.70 -25.85 -6.25
N ALA A 59 -7.97 -26.45 -5.32
CA ALA A 59 -8.42 -27.62 -4.56
C ALA A 59 -9.54 -27.30 -3.55
N ALA A 60 -9.79 -26.02 -3.22
CA ALA A 60 -10.78 -25.62 -2.23
C ALA A 60 -12.21 -25.67 -2.79
N ASN A 61 -13.05 -26.50 -2.21
CA ASN A 61 -14.46 -26.70 -2.59
C ASN A 61 -15.29 -27.09 -1.35
N ALA A 62 -16.59 -27.38 -1.53
CA ALA A 62 -17.49 -27.69 -0.42
C ALA A 62 -17.07 -28.93 0.39
N ASP A 63 -16.44 -29.91 -0.27
CA ASP A 63 -15.98 -31.16 0.34
C ASP A 63 -14.56 -31.01 0.94
N ASN A 64 -13.73 -30.14 0.35
CA ASN A 64 -12.38 -29.83 0.80
C ASN A 64 -12.31 -28.37 1.31
N LYS A 65 -12.80 -28.16 2.54
CA LYS A 65 -12.83 -26.86 3.19
C LYS A 65 -11.45 -26.46 3.69
N VAL A 66 -11.02 -25.24 3.35
CA VAL A 66 -9.70 -24.69 3.73
C VAL A 66 -9.83 -23.56 4.75
N PRO A 67 -8.77 -23.23 5.51
CA PRO A 67 -8.76 -22.04 6.34
C PRO A 67 -8.89 -20.76 5.52
N PHE A 68 -9.40 -19.69 6.15
CA PHE A 68 -9.63 -18.40 5.51
C PHE A 68 -8.95 -17.27 6.28
N ILE A 69 -8.14 -16.45 5.62
CA ILE A 69 -7.46 -15.31 6.24
C ILE A 69 -7.87 -14.02 5.55
N VAL A 70 -8.29 -13.03 6.34
CA VAL A 70 -8.47 -11.65 5.86
C VAL A 70 -7.17 -10.87 6.07
N VAL A 71 -6.57 -10.37 4.99
CA VAL A 71 -5.35 -9.55 5.02
C VAL A 71 -5.74 -8.09 4.87
N VAL A 72 -5.35 -7.27 5.85
CA VAL A 72 -5.75 -5.87 5.98
C VAL A 72 -4.56 -4.93 5.82
N PRO A 73 -4.46 -4.19 4.69
CA PRO A 73 -3.46 -3.13 4.51
C PRO A 73 -3.56 -2.00 5.54
N GLY A 74 -2.47 -1.25 5.67
CA GLY A 74 -2.36 -0.09 6.55
C GLY A 74 -3.05 1.16 6.01
N PHE A 75 -2.79 2.30 6.66
CA PHE A 75 -3.32 3.60 6.23
C PHE A 75 -2.63 4.07 4.93
N GLN A 76 -3.42 4.58 4.00
CA GLN A 76 -3.03 4.99 2.65
C GLN A 76 -2.40 3.88 1.80
N ARG A 77 -2.89 2.65 1.97
CA ARG A 77 -2.44 1.49 1.20
C ARG A 77 -3.65 0.77 0.62
N SER A 78 -3.52 0.31 -0.61
CA SER A 78 -4.46 -0.62 -1.25
C SER A 78 -4.02 -2.07 -1.01
N LYS A 79 -4.85 -3.02 -1.45
CA LYS A 79 -4.59 -4.46 -1.41
C LYS A 79 -3.21 -4.84 -1.95
N GLU A 80 -2.75 -4.21 -3.03
CA GLU A 80 -1.49 -4.53 -3.70
C GLU A 80 -0.27 -4.45 -2.74
N ALA A 81 -0.33 -3.57 -1.75
CA ALA A 81 0.75 -3.36 -0.76
C ALA A 81 0.98 -4.53 0.21
N LEU A 82 0.02 -5.45 0.36
CA LEU A 82 0.20 -6.68 1.16
C LEU A 82 -0.06 -7.95 0.33
N SER A 83 0.06 -7.84 -1.00
CA SER A 83 -0.10 -8.99 -1.91
C SER A 83 0.92 -10.10 -1.61
N ASN A 84 2.11 -9.76 -1.12
CA ASN A 84 3.13 -10.73 -0.71
C ASN A 84 2.61 -11.71 0.36
N ILE A 85 1.86 -11.23 1.36
CA ILE A 85 1.28 -12.09 2.40
C ILE A 85 0.20 -13.00 1.81
N ALA A 86 -0.64 -12.47 0.92
CA ALA A 86 -1.68 -13.25 0.26
C ALA A 86 -1.09 -14.35 -0.65
N ILE A 87 -0.04 -14.03 -1.41
CA ILE A 87 0.71 -14.99 -2.23
C ILE A 87 1.26 -16.11 -1.35
N GLU A 88 1.98 -15.78 -0.28
CA GLU A 88 2.65 -16.81 0.52
C GLU A 88 1.70 -17.72 1.30
N LEU A 89 0.61 -17.18 1.85
CA LEU A 89 -0.37 -17.99 2.56
C LEU A 89 -1.23 -18.82 1.60
N SER A 90 -1.61 -18.28 0.43
CA SER A 90 -2.41 -19.03 -0.55
C SER A 90 -1.64 -20.22 -1.16
N ARG A 91 -0.33 -20.07 -1.40
CA ARG A 91 0.57 -21.19 -1.78
C ARG A 91 0.50 -22.36 -0.80
N ARG A 92 0.28 -22.07 0.48
CA ARG A 92 0.18 -23.05 1.57
C ARG A 92 -1.22 -23.64 1.74
N GLY A 93 -2.16 -23.27 0.87
CA GLY A 93 -3.50 -23.86 0.78
C GLY A 93 -4.59 -23.07 1.52
N PHE A 94 -4.32 -21.82 1.90
CA PHE A 94 -5.31 -20.95 2.53
C PHE A 94 -6.14 -20.23 1.47
N ALA A 95 -7.42 -20.04 1.73
CA ALA A 95 -8.17 -19.01 1.04
C ALA A 95 -7.85 -17.65 1.67
N ILE A 96 -7.54 -16.64 0.87
CA ILE A 96 -7.20 -15.30 1.37
C ILE A 96 -8.15 -14.29 0.77
N ALA A 97 -8.68 -13.40 1.60
CA ALA A 97 -9.26 -12.15 1.13
C ALA A 97 -8.35 -10.98 1.49
N LEU A 98 -7.71 -10.42 0.47
CA LEU A 98 -6.85 -9.26 0.59
C LEU A 98 -7.69 -8.01 0.26
N ILE A 99 -8.02 -7.24 1.30
CA ILE A 99 -9.01 -6.17 1.16
C ILE A 99 -8.37 -4.86 0.70
N ASP A 100 -9.10 -4.09 -0.10
CA ASP A 100 -8.92 -2.64 -0.12
C ASP A 100 -9.63 -2.08 1.12
N PRO A 101 -8.91 -1.47 2.09
CA PRO A 101 -9.55 -0.93 3.29
C PRO A 101 -10.59 0.15 2.95
N TYR A 102 -11.63 0.33 3.78
CA TYR A 102 -12.53 1.48 3.59
C TYR A 102 -11.77 2.82 3.49
N ALA A 103 -12.29 3.70 2.62
CA ALA A 103 -11.71 4.97 2.20
C ALA A 103 -10.34 4.86 1.49
N GLN A 104 -9.99 3.67 1.01
CA GLN A 104 -8.73 3.36 0.35
C GLN A 104 -8.96 2.38 -0.81
N GLY A 105 -8.08 2.39 -1.80
CA GLY A 105 -8.21 1.53 -2.98
C GLY A 105 -9.56 1.70 -3.67
N MET A 106 -10.24 0.59 -3.98
CA MET A 106 -11.54 0.59 -4.66
C MET A 106 -12.76 0.46 -3.73
N SER A 107 -12.55 0.33 -2.42
CA SER A 107 -13.65 0.27 -1.45
C SER A 107 -14.25 1.65 -1.20
N SER A 108 -15.52 1.70 -0.81
CA SER A 108 -16.18 2.96 -0.48
C SER A 108 -15.51 3.64 0.71
N SER A 109 -15.79 4.94 0.86
CA SER A 109 -15.57 5.62 2.13
C SER A 109 -16.33 4.94 3.28
N SER A 110 -15.92 5.22 4.51
CA SER A 110 -16.60 4.75 5.71
C SER A 110 -17.36 5.88 6.39
N ILE A 111 -18.54 5.56 6.95
CA ILE A 111 -19.28 6.48 7.83
C ILE A 111 -18.61 6.67 9.20
N SER A 112 -17.63 5.81 9.53
CA SER A 112 -16.86 5.89 10.77
C SER A 112 -15.52 6.60 10.57
N ARG A 113 -15.28 7.67 11.34
CA ARG A 113 -13.98 8.36 11.40
C ARG A 113 -12.82 7.50 11.94
N LEU A 114 -13.15 6.32 12.48
CA LEU A 114 -12.23 5.34 13.08
C LEU A 114 -12.42 3.94 12.48
N ALA A 115 -12.71 3.85 11.18
CA ALA A 115 -13.03 2.60 10.47
C ALA A 115 -12.09 1.41 10.77
N ALA A 116 -10.79 1.64 10.94
CA ALA A 116 -9.83 0.61 11.36
C ALA A 116 -10.23 -0.06 12.68
N THR A 117 -10.71 0.74 13.64
CA THR A 117 -11.01 0.33 15.01
C THR A 117 -12.43 -0.19 15.19
N THR A 118 -13.39 0.40 14.48
CA THR A 118 -14.84 0.15 14.66
C THR A 118 -15.39 -0.85 13.66
N GLN A 119 -14.76 -1.01 12.49
CA GLN A 119 -15.22 -1.88 11.41
C GLN A 119 -14.11 -2.81 10.88
N GLY A 120 -12.89 -2.72 11.44
CA GLY A 120 -11.73 -3.45 10.93
C GLY A 120 -11.40 -3.09 9.48
N TYR A 121 -11.70 -1.87 9.05
CA TYR A 121 -11.67 -1.45 7.64
C TYR A 121 -12.55 -2.28 6.68
N GLY A 122 -13.60 -2.93 7.22
CA GLY A 122 -14.46 -3.85 6.48
C GLY A 122 -14.20 -5.31 6.79
N MET A 123 -13.07 -5.64 7.44
CA MET A 123 -12.77 -7.01 7.84
C MET A 123 -13.85 -7.64 8.73
N PHE A 124 -14.52 -6.86 9.59
CA PHE A 124 -15.56 -7.42 10.47
C PHE A 124 -16.72 -7.98 9.66
N ALA A 125 -17.26 -7.19 8.73
CA ALA A 125 -18.34 -7.63 7.83
C ALA A 125 -17.93 -8.84 7.00
N LEU A 126 -16.68 -8.89 6.53
CA LEU A 126 -16.19 -10.02 5.73
C LEU A 126 -16.01 -11.31 6.55
N VAL A 127 -15.60 -11.21 7.81
CA VAL A 127 -15.54 -12.36 8.73
C VAL A 127 -16.94 -12.89 9.02
N ASP A 128 -17.91 -12.02 9.30
CA ASP A 128 -19.31 -12.42 9.47
C ASP A 128 -19.84 -13.10 8.21
N TYR A 129 -19.65 -12.49 7.04
CA TYR A 129 -20.06 -13.05 5.75
C TYR A 129 -19.46 -14.44 5.50
N ALA A 130 -18.17 -14.64 5.79
CA ALA A 130 -17.51 -15.94 5.66
C ALA A 130 -18.04 -16.97 6.67
N HIS A 131 -18.22 -16.55 7.92
CA HIS A 131 -18.69 -17.41 9.01
C HIS A 131 -20.14 -17.87 8.81
N ASP A 132 -20.97 -17.05 8.15
CA ASP A 132 -22.36 -17.39 7.80
C ASP A 132 -22.46 -18.40 6.64
N GLY A 133 -21.33 -18.89 6.13
CA GLY A 133 -21.27 -19.98 5.15
C GLY A 133 -21.35 -19.54 3.69
N ASN A 134 -21.29 -18.23 3.42
CA ASN A 134 -21.33 -17.71 2.04
C ASN A 134 -20.13 -18.14 1.18
N PHE A 135 -19.03 -18.56 1.81
CA PHE A 135 -17.94 -19.27 1.14
C PHE A 135 -18.02 -20.77 1.47
N PRO A 136 -18.66 -21.61 0.62
CA PRO A 136 -18.86 -23.02 0.94
C PRO A 136 -17.56 -23.81 1.08
N PHE A 137 -16.45 -23.29 0.55
CA PHE A 137 -15.11 -23.86 0.63
C PHE A 137 -14.30 -23.43 1.86
N VAL A 138 -14.87 -22.61 2.74
CA VAL A 138 -14.18 -22.12 3.95
C VAL A 138 -14.55 -22.99 5.14
N ASN A 139 -13.54 -23.36 5.94
CA ASN A 139 -13.75 -23.91 7.26
C ASN A 139 -14.00 -22.78 8.25
N ILE A 140 -15.25 -22.59 8.67
CA ILE A 140 -15.68 -21.49 9.55
C ILE A 140 -15.02 -21.52 10.94
N ASN A 141 -14.48 -22.66 11.37
CA ASN A 141 -13.73 -22.78 12.63
C ASN A 141 -12.25 -22.35 12.49
N LYS A 142 -11.82 -21.95 11.30
CA LYS A 142 -10.43 -21.60 10.97
C LYS A 142 -10.37 -20.29 10.17
N ILE A 143 -11.10 -19.29 10.64
CA ILE A 143 -11.05 -17.92 10.11
C ILE A 143 -10.04 -17.11 10.92
N GLY A 144 -9.08 -16.49 10.24
CA GLY A 144 -8.10 -15.61 10.86
C GLY A 144 -8.00 -14.26 10.17
N SER A 145 -7.25 -13.35 10.77
CA SER A 145 -6.95 -12.05 10.17
C SER A 145 -5.50 -11.66 10.40
N THR A 146 -4.94 -10.89 9.49
CA THR A 146 -3.70 -10.19 9.72
C THR A 146 -3.73 -8.80 9.11
N GLY A 147 -2.91 -7.90 9.64
CA GLY A 147 -2.69 -6.63 8.99
C GLY A 147 -1.43 -5.94 9.49
N HIS A 148 -1.01 -4.93 8.75
CA HIS A 148 0.17 -4.12 9.05
C HIS A 148 -0.24 -2.68 9.43
N SER A 149 0.41 -2.10 10.45
CA SER A 149 0.15 -0.73 10.91
C SER A 149 -1.32 -0.55 11.32
N MET A 150 -2.07 0.40 10.74
CA MET A 150 -3.51 0.52 10.99
C MET A 150 -4.32 -0.76 10.64
N GLY A 151 -3.84 -1.62 9.74
CA GLY A 151 -4.42 -2.94 9.52
C GLY A 151 -4.12 -3.93 10.65
N GLY A 152 -2.98 -3.76 11.34
CA GLY A 152 -2.67 -4.48 12.57
C GLY A 152 -3.63 -4.08 13.71
N ASN A 153 -3.94 -2.78 13.82
CA ASN A 153 -5.01 -2.29 14.68
C ASN A 153 -6.36 -2.94 14.33
N ALA A 154 -6.70 -3.02 13.04
CA ALA A 154 -7.93 -3.70 12.60
C ALA A 154 -7.99 -5.16 13.05
N ALA A 155 -6.89 -5.91 12.95
CA ALA A 155 -6.82 -7.31 13.37
C ALA A 155 -7.04 -7.49 14.89
N ILE A 156 -6.34 -6.74 15.74
CA ILE A 156 -6.56 -6.82 17.21
C ILE A 156 -7.95 -6.36 17.61
N ARG A 157 -8.49 -5.35 16.94
CA ARG A 157 -9.85 -4.85 17.20
C ARG A 157 -10.92 -5.86 16.76
N GLY A 158 -10.66 -6.65 15.72
CA GLY A 158 -11.50 -7.80 15.38
C GLY A 158 -11.47 -8.89 16.44
N ALA A 159 -10.29 -9.20 16.99
CA ALA A 159 -10.17 -10.18 18.06
C ALA A 159 -10.96 -9.76 19.31
N ASP A 160 -10.94 -8.48 19.67
CA ASP A 160 -11.78 -7.89 20.73
C ASP A 160 -13.28 -7.95 20.38
N TYR A 161 -13.66 -7.49 19.19
CA TYR A 161 -15.06 -7.44 18.74
C TYR A 161 -15.73 -8.81 18.73
N PHE A 162 -15.13 -9.79 18.04
CA PHE A 162 -15.66 -11.14 17.96
C PHE A 162 -15.49 -11.91 19.28
N GLY A 163 -14.47 -11.58 20.07
CA GLY A 163 -14.31 -12.10 21.43
C GLY A 163 -15.45 -11.68 22.35
N LYS A 164 -15.87 -10.42 22.32
CA LYS A 164 -17.06 -9.92 23.05
C LYS A 164 -18.34 -10.63 22.63
N GLN A 165 -18.54 -10.82 21.32
CA GLN A 165 -19.69 -11.59 20.83
C GLN A 165 -19.66 -13.04 21.32
N ALA A 166 -18.49 -13.68 21.28
CA ALA A 166 -18.29 -15.05 21.74
C ALA A 166 -18.61 -15.21 23.22
N ILE A 167 -18.12 -14.29 24.07
CA ILE A 167 -18.41 -14.26 25.51
C ILE A 167 -19.91 -14.07 25.76
N LYS A 168 -20.52 -13.06 25.11
CA LYS A 168 -21.94 -12.74 25.28
C LYS A 168 -22.85 -13.93 24.92
N ASN A 169 -22.50 -14.64 23.86
CA ASN A 169 -23.32 -15.72 23.32
C ASN A 169 -22.89 -17.11 23.82
N ASN A 170 -21.86 -17.21 24.66
CA ASN A 170 -21.23 -18.46 25.08
C ASN A 170 -20.88 -19.39 23.90
N THR A 171 -20.24 -18.82 22.88
CA THR A 171 -19.83 -19.51 21.64
C THR A 171 -18.32 -19.38 21.42
N LYS A 172 -17.78 -20.07 20.40
CA LYS A 172 -16.41 -19.80 19.92
C LYS A 172 -16.36 -18.46 19.19
N SER A 173 -15.21 -17.79 19.24
CA SER A 173 -14.97 -16.60 18.41
C SER A 173 -15.07 -16.97 16.94
N LYS A 174 -15.78 -16.12 16.17
CA LYS A 174 -15.78 -16.20 14.70
C LYS A 174 -14.39 -15.94 14.12
N LEU A 175 -13.55 -15.21 14.84
CA LEU A 175 -12.15 -14.95 14.48
C LEU A 175 -11.24 -15.76 15.40
N ASP A 176 -10.73 -16.88 14.89
CA ASP A 176 -9.96 -17.87 15.66
C ASP A 176 -8.55 -17.37 16.00
N SER A 177 -7.91 -16.66 15.07
CA SER A 177 -6.50 -16.30 15.16
C SER A 177 -6.19 -14.97 14.47
N VAL A 178 -5.30 -14.16 15.06
CA VAL A 178 -4.88 -12.88 14.49
C VAL A 178 -3.36 -12.68 14.51
N TYR A 179 -2.82 -12.10 13.44
CA TYR A 179 -1.42 -11.67 13.39
C TYR A 179 -1.31 -10.16 13.18
N ILE A 180 -0.78 -9.46 14.18
CA ILE A 180 -0.67 -8.00 14.22
C ILE A 180 0.77 -7.61 13.87
N SER A 181 0.95 -6.97 12.72
CA SER A 181 2.24 -6.41 12.30
C SER A 181 2.24 -4.89 12.45
N GLY A 182 3.34 -4.32 12.95
CA GLY A 182 3.60 -2.88 12.97
C GLY A 182 2.64 -2.05 13.82
N TYR A 183 1.94 -2.64 14.79
CA TYR A 183 1.00 -1.89 15.63
C TYR A 183 0.86 -2.46 17.05
N VAL A 184 1.10 -1.62 18.06
CA VAL A 184 1.06 -2.03 19.47
C VAL A 184 0.22 -1.11 20.37
N LEU A 185 -0.24 0.05 19.86
CA LEU A 185 -0.90 1.09 20.68
C LEU A 185 -2.24 0.66 21.32
N THR A 186 -2.87 -0.38 20.78
CA THR A 186 -4.13 -0.95 21.29
C THR A 186 -3.96 -2.28 22.02
N LEU A 187 -2.71 -2.70 22.30
CA LEU A 187 -2.39 -3.79 23.24
C LEU A 187 -2.64 -3.35 24.70
N ARG A 188 -3.89 -3.06 24.99
CA ARG A 188 -4.40 -2.57 26.27
C ARG A 188 -5.26 -3.63 26.94
N GLU A 189 -5.28 -3.66 28.26
CA GLU A 189 -6.00 -4.68 29.04
C GLU A 189 -7.49 -4.77 28.69
N ASN A 190 -8.14 -3.63 28.51
CA ASN A 190 -9.56 -3.56 28.16
C ASN A 190 -9.90 -4.12 26.77
N ILE A 191 -8.91 -4.29 25.90
CA ILE A 191 -9.05 -4.89 24.56
C ILE A 191 -8.65 -6.37 24.60
N LEU A 192 -7.57 -6.68 25.32
CA LEU A 192 -7.03 -8.03 25.40
C LEU A 192 -7.92 -8.97 26.23
N LYS A 193 -8.56 -8.47 27.29
CA LYS A 193 -9.36 -9.29 28.22
C LYS A 193 -10.52 -10.03 27.56
N ASP A 194 -11.14 -9.41 26.55
CA ASP A 194 -12.32 -9.95 25.89
C ASP A 194 -11.96 -10.78 24.66
N SER A 195 -10.70 -10.74 24.21
CA SER A 195 -10.26 -11.51 23.05
C SER A 195 -10.33 -13.01 23.29
N LYS A 196 -10.88 -13.71 22.30
CA LYS A 196 -10.93 -15.18 22.22
C LYS A 196 -10.24 -15.68 20.94
N SER A 197 -9.10 -15.08 20.62
CA SER A 197 -8.27 -15.44 19.46
C SER A 197 -6.82 -15.74 19.87
N ASN A 198 -6.17 -16.71 19.20
CA ASN A 198 -4.71 -16.82 19.26
C ASN A 198 -4.10 -15.53 18.67
N MET A 199 -2.97 -15.06 19.17
CA MET A 199 -2.35 -13.81 18.68
C MET A 199 -0.85 -13.93 18.44
N GLY A 200 -0.42 -13.50 17.26
CA GLY A 200 0.98 -13.19 16.98
C GLY A 200 1.13 -11.68 16.86
N VAL A 201 2.16 -11.11 17.49
CA VAL A 201 2.52 -9.70 17.34
C VAL A 201 3.94 -9.61 16.79
N SER A 202 4.14 -8.74 15.81
CA SER A 202 5.44 -8.43 15.24
C SER A 202 5.55 -6.91 15.14
N TYR A 203 6.57 -6.34 15.76
CA TYR A 203 6.81 -4.89 15.77
C TYR A 203 8.27 -4.62 15.40
N ALA A 204 8.50 -3.67 14.50
CA ALA A 204 9.83 -3.33 14.03
C ALA A 204 10.66 -2.73 15.18
N LEU A 205 11.88 -3.22 15.42
CA LEU A 205 12.73 -2.70 16.49
C LEU A 205 13.06 -1.22 16.29
N TYR A 206 13.22 -0.80 15.03
CA TYR A 206 13.52 0.58 14.64
C TYR A 206 12.30 1.31 14.08
N ASP A 207 11.09 0.95 14.50
CA ASP A 207 9.85 1.61 14.06
C ASP A 207 9.91 3.12 14.32
N GLU A 208 9.79 3.93 13.27
CA GLU A 208 9.84 5.39 13.39
C GLU A 208 8.65 5.96 14.19
N GLY A 209 7.60 5.16 14.37
CA GLY A 209 6.43 5.47 15.18
C GLY A 209 6.54 5.02 16.64
N ALA A 210 7.66 4.40 17.05
CA ALA A 210 7.88 3.89 18.39
C ALA A 210 7.85 4.96 19.48
N PHE A 211 8.11 6.24 19.15
CA PHE A 211 7.99 7.37 20.10
C PHE A 211 6.59 7.52 20.72
N ARG A 212 5.57 6.84 20.18
CA ARG A 212 4.19 6.81 20.67
C ARG A 212 3.92 5.66 21.65
N ASN A 213 4.85 4.72 21.79
CA ASN A 213 4.76 3.61 22.73
C ASN A 213 5.03 4.11 24.16
N GLU A 214 4.76 3.26 25.15
CA GLU A 214 4.97 3.61 26.56
C GLU A 214 6.44 3.72 26.95
N LEU A 215 7.31 2.92 26.32
CA LEU A 215 8.75 3.11 26.46
C LEU A 215 9.23 4.32 25.66
N SER A 216 10.22 5.01 26.19
CA SER A 216 10.81 6.21 25.59
C SER A 216 12.25 5.98 25.15
N GLY A 217 12.79 6.90 24.34
CA GLY A 217 14.18 6.83 23.87
C GLY A 217 14.49 5.59 23.03
N TRP A 218 15.68 5.05 23.21
CA TRP A 218 16.19 3.90 22.44
C TRP A 218 15.44 2.59 22.69
N ASP A 219 14.73 2.48 23.83
CA ASP A 219 13.95 1.30 24.17
C ASP A 219 12.50 1.36 23.68
N SER A 220 12.07 2.46 23.06
CA SER A 220 10.69 2.64 22.59
C SER A 220 10.17 1.53 21.66
N GLY A 221 11.05 0.88 20.91
CA GLY A 221 10.74 -0.26 20.03
C GLY A 221 11.09 -1.64 20.60
N ASN A 222 11.60 -1.72 21.84
CA ASN A 222 12.14 -2.94 22.44
C ASN A 222 11.02 -3.82 23.02
N MET A 223 10.55 -4.79 22.23
CA MET A 223 9.44 -5.66 22.61
C MET A 223 9.80 -6.74 23.64
N GLU A 224 11.06 -6.88 24.05
CA GLU A 224 11.41 -7.77 25.17
C GLU A 224 10.88 -7.21 26.50
N ILE A 225 10.83 -5.89 26.64
CA ILE A 225 10.48 -5.20 27.89
C ILE A 225 9.31 -4.22 27.75
N ALA A 226 8.82 -3.98 26.54
CA ALA A 226 7.70 -3.08 26.30
C ALA A 226 6.44 -3.48 27.10
N PRO A 227 5.80 -2.54 27.82
CA PRO A 227 4.53 -2.80 28.49
C PRO A 227 3.46 -3.39 27.56
N GLU A 228 3.43 -2.98 26.29
CA GLU A 228 2.52 -3.50 25.28
C GLU A 228 2.69 -5.01 25.05
N SER A 229 3.94 -5.49 24.89
CA SER A 229 4.23 -6.91 24.67
C SER A 229 4.07 -7.73 25.94
N LEU A 230 4.45 -7.19 27.10
CA LEU A 230 4.23 -7.81 28.39
C LEU A 230 2.74 -7.97 28.69
N ARG A 231 1.91 -6.93 28.44
CA ARG A 231 0.46 -7.01 28.59
C ARG A 231 -0.15 -8.08 27.69
N LEU A 232 0.29 -8.17 26.43
CA LEU A 232 -0.17 -9.23 25.52
C LEU A 232 0.08 -10.62 26.11
N VAL A 233 1.31 -10.92 26.51
CA VAL A 233 1.69 -12.25 26.99
C VAL A 233 1.06 -12.54 28.36
N ASN A 234 1.14 -11.61 29.30
CA ASN A 234 0.61 -11.78 30.65
C ASN A 234 -0.92 -11.83 30.70
N SER A 235 -1.63 -11.36 29.67
CA SER A 235 -3.11 -11.43 29.62
C SER A 235 -3.68 -12.85 29.61
N VAL A 236 -2.86 -13.85 29.29
CA VAL A 236 -3.27 -15.27 29.20
C VAL A 236 -2.57 -16.19 30.20
N LEU A 237 -1.62 -15.65 30.96
CA LEU A 237 -0.85 -16.40 31.95
C LEU A 237 -1.51 -16.30 33.32
N SER A 238 -1.31 -17.34 34.15
CA SER A 238 -1.71 -17.27 35.56
C SER A 238 -0.84 -16.26 36.31
N ASP A 239 -1.32 -15.74 37.45
CA ASP A 239 -0.55 -14.76 38.23
C ASP A 239 0.84 -15.26 38.65
N LYS A 240 1.00 -16.58 38.82
CA LYS A 240 2.28 -17.20 39.18
C LYS A 240 3.25 -17.31 38.00
N ASP A 241 2.73 -17.30 36.77
CA ASP A 241 3.51 -17.49 35.54
C ASP A 241 3.78 -16.17 34.80
N LYS A 242 3.28 -15.04 35.33
CA LYS A 242 3.51 -13.72 34.73
C LYS A 242 5.01 -13.43 34.62
N ILE A 243 5.38 -12.88 33.48
CA ILE A 243 6.76 -12.56 33.12
C ILE A 243 7.01 -11.05 33.18
N ASN A 244 8.25 -10.67 33.42
CA ASN A 244 8.74 -9.29 33.31
C ASN A 244 9.58 -9.04 32.05
N LYS A 245 9.91 -10.10 31.30
CA LYS A 245 10.65 -10.04 30.04
C LYS A 245 10.14 -11.07 29.05
N VAL A 246 9.73 -10.61 27.88
CA VAL A 246 9.27 -11.46 26.77
C VAL A 246 10.46 -12.12 26.08
N LYS A 247 10.40 -13.44 25.90
CA LYS A 247 11.33 -14.18 25.06
C LYS A 247 10.78 -14.17 23.62
N LEU A 248 11.41 -13.40 22.74
CA LEU A 248 10.98 -13.26 21.34
C LEU A 248 10.91 -14.62 20.64
N GLY A 249 9.88 -14.83 19.81
CA GLY A 249 9.60 -16.08 19.11
C GLY A 249 9.14 -17.25 20.00
N HIS A 250 9.08 -17.06 21.33
CA HIS A 250 8.53 -18.07 22.23
C HIS A 250 7.00 -18.02 22.26
N TYR A 251 6.38 -19.20 22.19
CA TYR A 251 4.94 -19.35 22.26
C TYR A 251 4.48 -19.55 23.71
N TYR A 252 3.67 -18.62 24.20
CA TYR A 252 3.03 -18.66 25.51
C TYR A 252 1.56 -19.09 25.37
N GLY A 253 0.94 -19.58 26.45
CA GLY A 253 -0.47 -19.99 26.45
C GLY A 253 -0.72 -21.30 25.69
N LYS A 254 -1.99 -21.57 25.34
CA LYS A 254 -2.42 -22.80 24.67
C LYS A 254 -3.32 -22.51 23.48
N LYS A 255 -3.05 -23.20 22.36
CA LYS A 255 -3.80 -23.05 21.11
C LYS A 255 -5.26 -23.49 21.26
N GLU A 256 -5.48 -24.56 22.02
CA GLU A 256 -6.76 -25.24 22.20
C GLU A 256 -7.82 -24.32 22.84
N ASN A 257 -7.36 -23.34 23.61
CA ASN A 257 -8.20 -22.38 24.33
C ASN A 257 -8.13 -20.97 23.71
N ASN A 258 -7.62 -20.84 22.48
CA ASN A 258 -7.40 -19.57 21.79
C ASN A 258 -6.57 -18.56 22.62
N SER A 259 -5.69 -19.05 23.49
CA SER A 259 -4.88 -18.23 24.41
C SER A 259 -3.41 -18.18 24.00
N LEU A 260 -3.03 -18.77 22.86
CA LEU A 260 -1.64 -18.76 22.43
C LEU A 260 -1.19 -17.35 22.04
N ARG A 261 0.00 -16.95 22.50
CA ARG A 261 0.63 -15.63 22.25
C ARG A 261 2.07 -15.81 21.80
N VAL A 262 2.51 -15.02 20.83
CA VAL A 262 3.93 -14.91 20.44
C VAL A 262 4.25 -13.47 20.05
N VAL A 263 5.48 -13.04 20.34
CA VAL A 263 5.98 -11.70 20.03
C VAL A 263 7.27 -11.81 19.22
N PHE A 264 7.37 -11.07 18.13
CA PHE A 264 8.55 -10.91 17.30
C PHE A 264 8.97 -9.43 17.25
N ASN A 265 10.27 -9.19 17.06
CA ASN A 265 10.85 -7.85 17.07
C ASN A 265 12.01 -7.74 16.08
N GLU A 266 11.68 -7.73 14.79
CA GLU A 266 12.68 -7.77 13.72
C GLU A 266 13.46 -6.44 13.63
N LYS A 267 14.77 -6.54 13.34
CA LYS A 267 15.70 -5.39 13.28
C LYS A 267 15.58 -4.61 11.96
N LEU A 268 14.44 -3.94 11.77
CA LEU A 268 14.10 -3.20 10.55
C LEU A 268 13.23 -1.97 10.88
N LEU A 269 12.88 -1.19 9.85
CA LEU A 269 11.97 -0.04 9.93
C LEU A 269 10.52 -0.44 9.64
N HIS A 270 9.55 0.30 10.16
CA HIS A 270 8.11 0.04 9.99
C HIS A 270 7.69 -0.28 8.55
N PRO A 271 7.98 0.55 7.53
CA PRO A 271 7.49 0.31 6.16
C PRO A 271 8.12 -0.92 5.50
N PHE A 272 9.26 -1.40 6.00
CA PHE A 272 9.96 -2.56 5.44
C PHE A 272 9.54 -3.87 6.07
N GLN A 273 8.78 -3.85 7.17
CA GLN A 273 8.39 -5.07 7.88
C GLN A 273 7.60 -6.04 6.98
N PRO A 274 6.58 -5.60 6.22
CA PRO A 274 5.84 -6.51 5.34
C PRO A 274 6.71 -7.08 4.22
N TYR A 275 7.75 -6.38 3.79
CA TYR A 275 8.62 -6.77 2.68
C TYR A 275 9.92 -7.45 3.15
N ASN A 276 9.99 -7.84 4.41
CA ASN A 276 11.14 -8.52 4.96
C ASN A 276 10.92 -10.04 4.97
N LYS A 277 11.95 -10.79 4.55
CA LYS A 277 11.90 -12.25 4.45
C LYS A 277 11.70 -12.92 5.82
N GLU A 278 12.39 -12.46 6.86
CA GLU A 278 12.29 -12.99 8.22
C GLU A 278 10.92 -12.66 8.83
N ALA A 279 10.46 -11.41 8.75
CA ALA A 279 9.15 -11.01 9.26
C ALA A 279 8.01 -11.79 8.58
N THR A 280 8.09 -11.96 7.25
CA THR A 280 7.12 -12.79 6.49
C THR A 280 7.18 -14.25 6.95
N ALA A 281 8.38 -14.79 7.21
CA ALA A 281 8.54 -16.17 7.70
C ALA A 281 7.93 -16.34 9.09
N ASN A 282 8.17 -15.41 10.02
CA ASN A 282 7.58 -15.42 11.36
C ASN A 282 6.04 -15.44 11.31
N GLN A 283 5.46 -14.67 10.38
CA GLN A 283 4.01 -14.64 10.17
C GLN A 283 3.47 -15.95 9.58
N ILE A 284 4.18 -16.53 8.61
CA ILE A 284 3.86 -17.86 8.06
C ILE A 284 3.92 -18.91 9.18
N ASP A 285 5.02 -18.97 9.93
CA ASP A 285 5.21 -19.94 11.02
C ASP A 285 4.14 -19.81 12.11
N TYR A 286 3.70 -18.59 12.41
CA TYR A 286 2.57 -18.35 13.29
C TYR A 286 1.29 -19.02 12.78
N PHE A 287 0.90 -18.76 11.53
CA PHE A 287 -0.33 -19.37 10.97
C PHE A 287 -0.20 -20.88 10.82
N GLU A 288 0.99 -21.41 10.56
CA GLU A 288 1.25 -22.86 10.61
C GLU A 288 0.95 -23.41 12.00
N LYS A 289 1.46 -22.74 13.04
CA LYS A 289 1.28 -23.16 14.43
C LYS A 289 -0.19 -23.14 14.84
N VAL A 290 -0.90 -22.04 14.59
CA VAL A 290 -2.27 -21.83 15.09
C VAL A 290 -3.36 -22.47 14.24
N ILE A 291 -3.17 -22.63 12.93
CA ILE A 291 -4.22 -23.15 12.04
C ILE A 291 -3.81 -24.47 11.37
N GLY A 292 -2.53 -24.61 11.02
CA GLY A 292 -1.97 -25.72 10.25
C GLY A 292 -2.09 -25.51 8.74
N PHE A 293 -1.12 -26.00 7.98
CA PHE A 293 -1.05 -25.83 6.53
C PHE A 293 -1.55 -27.07 5.78
N PRO A 294 -2.50 -26.92 4.84
CA PRO A 294 -2.81 -27.98 3.88
C PRO A 294 -1.59 -28.40 3.06
N ASN A 295 -0.76 -27.45 2.62
CA ASN A 295 0.46 -27.70 1.88
C ASN A 295 1.69 -27.23 2.67
N LYS A 296 2.54 -28.15 3.12
CA LYS A 296 3.76 -27.83 3.87
C LYS A 296 4.84 -27.27 2.95
N ILE A 297 5.10 -25.97 3.08
CA ILE A 297 6.19 -25.26 2.39
C ILE A 297 6.97 -24.51 3.46
N ASN A 298 8.28 -24.74 3.55
CA ASN A 298 9.17 -24.04 4.49
C ASN A 298 8.95 -22.52 4.41
N SER A 299 8.86 -21.85 5.57
CA SER A 299 8.52 -20.41 5.65
C SER A 299 9.53 -19.48 4.99
N LEU A 300 10.79 -19.90 4.83
CA LEU A 300 11.83 -19.17 4.10
C LEU A 300 11.77 -19.39 2.57
N ASN A 301 10.99 -20.37 2.09
CA ASN A 301 10.70 -20.54 0.67
C ASN A 301 9.56 -19.59 0.27
N GLN A 302 9.96 -18.38 -0.08
CA GLN A 302 9.10 -17.28 -0.51
C GLN A 302 9.39 -16.94 -1.99
N ILE A 303 8.35 -16.59 -2.75
CA ILE A 303 8.44 -16.25 -4.17
C ILE A 303 7.90 -14.87 -4.50
N TRP A 304 7.22 -14.20 -3.56
CA TRP A 304 6.61 -12.88 -3.78
C TRP A 304 7.61 -11.84 -4.31
N GLN A 305 8.90 -11.95 -3.98
CA GLN A 305 9.96 -11.05 -4.46
C GLN A 305 10.08 -11.06 -5.98
N PHE A 306 9.81 -12.20 -6.63
CA PHE A 306 9.84 -12.28 -8.09
C PHE A 306 8.67 -11.52 -8.72
N LYS A 307 7.49 -11.54 -8.10
CA LYS A 307 6.36 -10.69 -8.53
C LYS A 307 6.76 -9.22 -8.44
N GLU A 308 7.35 -8.80 -7.32
CA GLU A 308 7.80 -7.41 -7.13
C GLU A 308 8.91 -7.00 -8.11
N PHE A 309 9.79 -7.92 -8.49
CA PHE A 309 10.80 -7.66 -9.51
C PHE A 309 10.19 -7.43 -10.90
N PHE A 310 9.20 -8.25 -11.30
CA PHE A 310 8.54 -8.08 -12.59
C PHE A 310 7.64 -6.84 -12.64
N THR A 311 6.98 -6.47 -11.53
CA THR A 311 6.27 -5.19 -11.45
C THR A 311 7.25 -4.03 -11.48
N LEU A 312 8.38 -4.07 -10.77
CA LEU A 312 9.42 -3.03 -10.89
C LEU A 312 9.89 -2.81 -12.34
N ILE A 313 10.06 -3.88 -13.12
CA ILE A 313 10.34 -3.77 -14.56
C ILE A 313 9.19 -3.04 -15.28
N ASN A 314 7.94 -3.41 -15.01
CA ASN A 314 6.77 -2.75 -15.58
C ASN A 314 6.72 -1.26 -15.24
N MET A 315 6.91 -0.87 -13.98
CA MET A 315 6.96 0.53 -13.55
C MET A 315 7.98 1.33 -14.35
N ILE A 316 9.20 0.81 -14.51
CA ILE A 316 10.26 1.52 -15.24
C ILE A 316 9.90 1.61 -16.73
N ILE A 317 9.49 0.49 -17.34
CA ILE A 317 9.24 0.44 -18.78
C ILE A 317 7.98 1.21 -19.17
N SER A 318 6.97 1.27 -18.31
CA SER A 318 5.75 2.05 -18.56
C SER A 318 6.05 3.55 -18.60
N LEU A 319 6.95 4.06 -17.75
CA LEU A 319 7.42 5.44 -17.81
C LEU A 319 8.27 5.69 -19.07
N VAL A 320 9.18 4.79 -19.41
CA VAL A 320 10.00 4.88 -20.63
C VAL A 320 9.12 4.88 -21.88
N MET A 321 8.05 4.09 -21.90
CA MET A 321 7.10 3.95 -23.01
C MET A 321 6.43 5.28 -23.39
N LEU A 322 6.29 6.23 -22.46
CA LEU A 322 5.71 7.55 -22.74
C LEU A 322 6.44 8.25 -23.89
N ILE A 323 7.76 8.06 -24.02
CA ILE A 323 8.57 8.67 -25.08
C ILE A 323 8.18 8.13 -26.48
N PRO A 324 8.32 6.82 -26.79
CA PRO A 324 7.93 6.29 -28.09
C PRO A 324 6.43 6.40 -28.36
N LEU A 325 5.57 6.36 -27.33
CA LEU A 325 4.14 6.59 -27.46
C LEU A 325 3.85 8.01 -27.96
N SER A 326 4.43 9.02 -27.31
CA SER A 326 4.30 10.43 -27.72
C SER A 326 4.82 10.64 -29.13
N ARG A 327 5.98 10.05 -29.48
CA ARG A 327 6.55 10.12 -30.83
C ARG A 327 5.64 9.49 -31.88
N ALA A 328 4.98 8.37 -31.57
CA ALA A 328 4.04 7.73 -32.48
C ALA A 328 2.82 8.62 -32.73
N LEU A 329 2.27 9.25 -31.69
CA LEU A 329 1.13 10.16 -31.79
C LEU A 329 1.47 11.45 -32.54
N LEU A 330 2.64 12.04 -32.31
CA LEU A 330 3.12 13.23 -33.03
C LEU A 330 3.28 13.03 -34.55
N ARG A 331 3.35 11.77 -35.02
CA ARG A 331 3.40 11.44 -36.46
C ARG A 331 2.01 11.44 -37.12
N ILE A 332 0.93 11.45 -36.35
CA ILE A 332 -0.43 11.57 -36.87
C ILE A 332 -0.60 12.97 -37.46
N ASN A 333 -1.20 13.08 -38.65
CA ASN A 333 -1.36 14.35 -39.39
C ASN A 333 -1.93 15.48 -38.53
N PHE A 334 -2.87 15.17 -37.62
CA PHE A 334 -3.44 16.14 -36.70
C PHE A 334 -2.40 16.76 -35.75
N PHE A 335 -1.50 15.95 -35.17
CA PHE A 335 -0.48 16.39 -34.20
C PHE A 335 0.85 16.77 -34.84
N LYS A 336 1.06 16.47 -36.13
CA LYS A 336 2.31 16.78 -36.84
C LYS A 336 2.72 18.25 -36.76
N THR A 337 1.75 19.16 -36.65
CA THR A 337 2.01 20.62 -36.50
C THR A 337 2.61 21.01 -35.16
N LEU A 338 2.69 20.09 -34.19
CA LEU A 338 3.36 20.29 -32.91
C LEU A 338 4.87 20.01 -32.97
N VAL A 339 5.34 19.36 -34.05
CA VAL A 339 6.76 19.07 -34.23
C VAL A 339 7.44 20.33 -34.73
N MET A 340 8.06 21.06 -33.79
CA MET A 340 8.81 22.28 -34.05
C MET A 340 10.32 21.99 -34.15
N PRO A 341 11.11 22.86 -34.82
CA PRO A 341 12.57 22.83 -34.75
C PRO A 341 13.05 22.93 -33.30
N ILE A 342 14.20 22.30 -33.00
CA ILE A 342 14.85 22.43 -31.70
C ILE A 342 15.36 23.88 -31.58
N PRO A 343 15.01 24.63 -30.53
CA PRO A 343 15.52 25.98 -30.31
C PRO A 343 17.06 25.99 -30.21
N GLU A 344 17.67 27.14 -30.48
CA GLU A 344 19.11 27.30 -30.28
C GLU A 344 19.49 27.05 -28.81
N ALA A 345 20.63 26.39 -28.61
CA ALA A 345 21.11 26.07 -27.28
C ALA A 345 21.40 27.34 -26.48
N LEU A 346 21.10 27.30 -25.18
CA LEU A 346 21.48 28.36 -24.25
C LEU A 346 23.01 28.56 -24.23
N PRO A 347 23.49 29.79 -23.97
CA PRO A 347 24.92 30.06 -23.90
C PRO A 347 25.60 29.21 -22.82
N MET A 348 26.88 28.88 -23.05
CA MET A 348 27.68 28.12 -22.10
C MET A 348 27.76 28.85 -20.74
N GLN A 349 27.55 28.11 -19.66
CA GLN A 349 27.52 28.69 -18.31
C GLN A 349 28.88 29.25 -17.87
N SER A 350 28.91 30.54 -17.54
CA SER A 350 30.08 31.21 -16.95
C SER A 350 30.31 30.75 -15.50
N LYS A 351 31.50 31.03 -14.94
CA LYS A 351 31.76 30.78 -13.50
C LYS A 351 30.72 31.44 -12.59
N LYS A 352 30.35 32.70 -12.89
CA LYS A 352 29.30 33.43 -12.17
C LYS A 352 27.92 32.76 -12.36
N GLY A 353 27.59 32.32 -13.58
CA GLY A 353 26.34 31.62 -13.86
C GLY A 353 26.20 30.32 -13.07
N LYS A 354 27.28 29.55 -12.93
CA LYS A 354 27.30 28.35 -12.07
C LYS A 354 27.03 28.67 -10.60
N VAL A 355 27.61 29.76 -10.08
CA VAL A 355 27.36 30.20 -8.69
C VAL A 355 25.90 30.59 -8.51
N VAL A 356 25.34 31.38 -9.43
CA VAL A 356 23.92 31.78 -9.41
C VAL A 356 23.00 30.56 -9.48
N PHE A 357 23.29 29.61 -10.36
CA PHE A 357 22.54 28.35 -10.47
C PHE A 357 22.52 27.59 -9.14
N TRP A 358 23.68 27.34 -8.53
CA TRP A 358 23.73 26.59 -7.27
C TRP A 358 23.07 27.35 -6.12
N PHE A 359 23.25 28.67 -6.06
CA PHE A 359 22.54 29.50 -5.08
C PHE A 359 21.02 29.36 -5.22
N ILE A 360 20.50 29.51 -6.44
CA ILE A 360 19.07 29.36 -6.73
C ILE A 360 18.57 27.95 -6.40
N PHE A 361 19.35 26.92 -6.75
CA PHE A 361 19.02 25.53 -6.45
C PHE A 361 18.87 25.31 -4.94
N PHE A 362 19.87 25.68 -4.14
CA PHE A 362 19.83 25.53 -2.68
C PHE A 362 18.77 26.42 -2.03
N LEU A 363 18.57 27.64 -2.54
CA LEU A 363 17.49 28.51 -2.08
C LEU A 363 16.11 27.88 -2.31
N SER A 364 15.87 27.37 -3.52
CA SER A 364 14.60 26.72 -3.88
C SER A 364 14.36 25.45 -3.06
N ALA A 365 15.40 24.63 -2.89
CA ALA A 365 15.34 23.43 -2.05
C ALA A 365 15.06 23.78 -0.58
N SER A 366 15.67 24.85 -0.07
CA SER A 366 15.44 25.31 1.30
C SER A 366 14.01 25.82 1.50
N ILE A 367 13.48 26.60 0.55
CA ILE A 367 12.09 27.05 0.56
C ILE A 367 11.15 25.84 0.54
N ALA A 368 11.38 24.87 -0.33
CA ALA A 368 10.56 23.66 -0.40
C ALA A 368 10.59 22.88 0.93
N CYS A 369 11.76 22.72 1.54
CA CYS A 369 11.91 22.09 2.85
C CYS A 369 11.13 22.83 3.94
N LEU A 370 11.33 24.16 4.06
CA LEU A 370 10.72 24.97 5.11
C LEU A 370 9.21 25.16 4.95
N THR A 371 8.69 25.13 3.72
CA THR A 371 7.27 25.36 3.44
C THR A 371 6.39 24.12 3.62
N PHE A 372 6.95 22.92 3.75
CA PHE A 372 6.13 21.69 3.85
C PHE A 372 5.21 21.70 5.07
N ILE A 373 5.76 21.93 6.28
CA ILE A 373 4.97 21.94 7.52
C ILE A 373 3.91 23.07 7.52
N PRO A 374 4.24 24.33 7.16
CA PRO A 374 3.22 25.38 7.01
C PRO A 374 2.09 24.99 6.06
N MET A 375 2.39 24.35 4.92
CA MET A 375 1.35 23.94 3.97
C MET A 375 0.48 22.79 4.51
N VAL A 376 1.04 21.89 5.32
CA VAL A 376 0.27 20.89 6.05
C VAL A 376 -0.71 21.55 7.03
N ASP A 377 -0.30 22.63 7.70
CA ASP A 377 -1.18 23.34 8.63
C ASP A 377 -2.26 24.16 7.91
N ILE A 378 -1.90 24.84 6.82
CA ILE A 378 -2.88 25.55 5.98
C ILE A 378 -3.90 24.57 5.38
N ALA A 379 -3.47 23.37 4.96
CA ALA A 379 -4.39 22.35 4.44
C ALA A 379 -5.49 21.99 5.46
N LYS A 380 -5.19 21.99 6.77
CA LYS A 380 -6.18 21.72 7.82
C LYS A 380 -7.23 22.82 7.93
N VAL A 381 -6.85 24.06 7.63
CA VAL A 381 -7.75 25.23 7.66
C VAL A 381 -8.58 25.32 6.38
N LEU A 382 -7.98 25.04 5.22
CA LEU A 382 -8.68 25.11 3.93
C LEU A 382 -9.60 23.90 3.68
N PHE A 383 -9.25 22.73 4.21
CA PHE A 383 -9.98 21.47 4.00
C PHE A 383 -10.42 20.87 5.33
N VAL A 384 -11.22 21.64 6.08
CA VAL A 384 -11.63 21.31 7.46
C VAL A 384 -12.30 19.94 7.56
N GLU A 385 -13.23 19.63 6.66
CA GLU A 385 -13.95 18.35 6.65
C GLU A 385 -12.99 17.17 6.44
N ALA A 386 -12.11 17.23 5.44
CA ALA A 386 -11.11 16.20 5.20
C ALA A 386 -10.12 16.07 6.38
N ALA A 387 -9.75 17.19 7.03
CA ALA A 387 -8.90 17.20 8.21
C ALA A 387 -9.59 16.55 9.43
N ALA A 388 -10.89 16.77 9.59
CA ALA A 388 -11.76 16.16 10.59
C ALA A 388 -12.12 14.70 10.29
N ARG A 389 -11.76 14.20 9.10
CA ARG A 389 -12.10 12.87 8.57
C ARG A 389 -13.60 12.70 8.29
N ASP A 390 -14.25 13.80 7.93
CA ASP A 390 -15.62 13.80 7.46
C ASP A 390 -15.72 13.43 5.99
N LEU A 391 -16.85 12.84 5.61
CA LEU A 391 -17.16 12.57 4.23
C LEU A 391 -17.41 13.88 3.50
N THR A 392 -16.61 14.15 2.47
CA THR A 392 -16.73 15.35 1.65
C THR A 392 -16.43 15.04 0.19
N TRP A 393 -17.08 15.77 -0.71
CA TRP A 393 -16.76 15.74 -2.13
C TRP A 393 -15.70 16.78 -2.50
N PHE A 394 -15.46 17.76 -1.61
CA PHE A 394 -14.50 18.83 -1.82
C PHE A 394 -13.15 18.46 -1.20
N PHE A 395 -12.20 18.06 -2.04
CA PHE A 395 -10.85 17.66 -1.62
C PHE A 395 -10.84 16.63 -0.46
N PRO A 396 -11.42 15.42 -0.64
CA PRO A 396 -11.51 14.42 0.43
C PRO A 396 -10.18 13.86 0.93
N GLN A 397 -9.11 14.00 0.14
CA GLN A 397 -7.84 13.32 0.40
C GLN A 397 -6.95 14.12 1.36
N ARG A 398 -7.20 14.00 2.67
CA ARG A 398 -6.51 14.73 3.75
C ARG A 398 -5.00 14.92 3.56
N MET A 399 -4.25 13.87 3.24
CA MET A 399 -2.78 13.97 3.09
C MET A 399 -2.38 14.53 1.73
N ASN A 400 -3.08 14.15 0.66
CA ASN A 400 -2.77 14.60 -0.70
C ASN A 400 -3.06 16.09 -0.87
N ASN A 401 -4.04 16.64 -0.14
CA ASN A 401 -4.33 18.06 -0.10
C ASN A 401 -3.11 18.88 0.35
N SER A 402 -2.41 18.43 1.40
CA SER A 402 -1.19 19.09 1.89
C SER A 402 -0.08 19.07 0.85
N VAL A 403 0.14 17.92 0.20
CA VAL A 403 1.14 17.77 -0.87
C VAL A 403 0.79 18.64 -2.07
N MET A 404 -0.49 18.72 -2.44
CA MET A 404 -0.98 19.55 -3.54
C MET A 404 -0.73 21.04 -3.27
N LEU A 405 -1.12 21.55 -2.09
CA LEU A 405 -0.87 22.95 -1.72
C LEU A 405 0.61 23.27 -1.71
N TRP A 406 1.42 22.37 -1.15
CA TRP A 406 2.87 22.50 -1.12
C TRP A 406 3.47 22.52 -2.53
N ALA A 407 3.04 21.63 -3.42
CA ALA A 407 3.49 21.61 -4.81
C ALA A 407 3.05 22.86 -5.58
N GLY A 408 1.82 23.34 -5.37
CA GLY A 408 1.30 24.56 -6.00
C GLY A 408 2.06 25.81 -5.56
N LEU A 409 2.36 25.94 -4.26
CA LEU A 409 3.16 27.03 -3.73
C LEU A 409 4.58 27.00 -4.30
N ASN A 410 5.25 25.86 -4.23
CA ASN A 410 6.64 25.73 -4.69
C ASN A 410 6.76 25.86 -6.21
N GLY A 411 5.77 25.41 -6.98
CA GLY A 411 5.69 25.68 -8.42
C GLY A 411 5.57 27.16 -8.71
N THR A 412 4.72 27.88 -7.98
CA THR A 412 4.56 29.34 -8.11
C THR A 412 5.85 30.08 -7.75
N ILE A 413 6.48 29.73 -6.63
CA ILE A 413 7.78 30.30 -6.23
C ILE A 413 8.86 29.97 -7.26
N GLY A 414 8.87 28.75 -7.80
CA GLY A 414 9.79 28.34 -8.85
C GLY A 414 9.66 29.20 -10.12
N LEU A 415 8.43 29.52 -10.54
CA LEU A 415 8.16 30.44 -11.65
C LEU A 415 8.66 31.86 -11.34
N ILE A 416 8.46 32.34 -10.11
CA ILE A 416 8.97 33.65 -9.66
C ILE A 416 10.51 33.64 -9.72
N ILE A 417 11.16 32.66 -9.11
CA ILE A 417 12.62 32.53 -9.08
C ILE A 417 13.19 32.43 -10.50
N PHE A 418 12.59 31.61 -11.37
CA PHE A 418 12.96 31.50 -12.77
C PHE A 418 12.90 32.88 -13.47
N THR A 419 11.78 33.58 -13.30
CA THR A 419 11.56 34.90 -13.90
C THR A 419 12.57 35.93 -13.38
N LEU A 420 12.77 36.01 -12.07
CA LEU A 420 13.74 36.93 -11.46
C LEU A 420 15.18 36.60 -11.88
N SER A 421 15.53 35.31 -11.94
CA SER A 421 16.85 34.87 -12.40
C SER A 421 17.12 35.31 -13.84
N TYR A 422 16.11 35.18 -14.71
CA TYR A 422 16.21 35.68 -16.08
C TYR A 422 16.41 37.21 -16.11
N TYR A 423 15.54 37.97 -15.43
CA TYR A 423 15.61 39.44 -15.50
C TYR A 423 16.90 40.02 -14.89
N PHE A 424 17.35 39.50 -13.75
CA PHE A 424 18.52 40.05 -13.05
C PHE A 424 19.85 39.49 -13.53
N PHE A 425 19.88 38.28 -14.09
CA PHE A 425 21.12 37.64 -14.52
C PHE A 425 21.05 37.21 -15.99
N GLY A 426 20.12 36.33 -16.36
CA GLY A 426 20.09 35.69 -17.68
C GLY A 426 20.10 36.67 -18.85
N LYS A 427 19.23 37.68 -18.83
CA LYS A 427 19.09 38.69 -19.89
C LYS A 427 20.39 39.44 -20.17
N ASN A 428 21.17 39.75 -19.13
CA ASN A 428 22.44 40.48 -19.25
C ASN A 428 23.64 39.55 -19.56
N HIS A 429 23.42 38.24 -19.60
CA HIS A 429 24.45 37.22 -19.82
C HIS A 429 24.13 36.33 -21.03
N GLY A 430 23.46 36.90 -22.04
CA GLY A 430 23.24 36.27 -23.35
C GLY A 430 22.11 35.25 -23.41
N THR A 431 21.24 35.18 -22.40
CA THR A 431 20.02 34.35 -22.49
C THR A 431 18.96 35.09 -23.32
N ASP A 432 18.56 34.51 -24.44
CA ASP A 432 17.42 34.95 -25.23
C ASP A 432 16.17 34.11 -24.89
N THR A 433 15.03 34.77 -24.72
CA THR A 433 13.71 34.14 -24.56
C THR A 433 13.32 33.25 -25.74
N ASN A 434 13.80 33.55 -26.95
CA ASN A 434 13.55 32.73 -28.14
C ASN A 434 14.14 31.31 -28.00
N SER A 435 15.23 31.17 -27.23
CA SER A 435 15.86 29.89 -26.95
C SER A 435 15.03 28.99 -26.01
N TRP A 436 13.95 29.50 -25.40
CA TRP A 436 13.10 28.72 -24.51
C TRP A 436 12.14 27.77 -25.24
N GLY A 437 11.87 28.00 -26.53
CA GLY A 437 10.94 27.19 -27.31
C GLY A 437 9.49 27.26 -26.83
N LEU A 438 9.09 28.38 -26.22
CA LEU A 438 7.74 28.59 -25.67
C LEU A 438 6.76 29.23 -26.66
N ASP A 439 7.23 29.70 -27.83
CA ASP A 439 6.35 30.27 -28.85
C ASP A 439 5.43 29.19 -29.44
N ILE A 440 4.12 29.38 -29.27
CA ILE A 440 3.11 28.42 -29.68
C ILE A 440 1.81 29.13 -30.06
N SER A 441 1.25 28.80 -31.22
CA SER A 441 -0.07 29.29 -31.60
C SER A 441 -1.16 28.71 -30.70
N TYR A 442 -2.24 29.45 -30.47
CA TYR A 442 -3.39 28.98 -29.68
C TYR A 442 -3.92 27.61 -30.15
N LYS A 443 -3.97 27.39 -31.47
CA LYS A 443 -4.36 26.10 -32.07
C LYS A 443 -3.40 24.97 -31.68
N ASN A 444 -2.10 25.20 -31.72
CA ASN A 444 -1.11 24.21 -31.30
C ASN A 444 -1.14 23.99 -29.78
N LEU A 445 -1.39 25.03 -28.98
CA LEU A 445 -1.55 24.89 -27.54
C LEU A 445 -2.71 23.95 -27.18
N LEU A 446 -3.88 24.13 -27.80
CA LEU A 446 -5.02 23.22 -27.63
C LEU A 446 -4.68 21.78 -28.06
N LYS A 447 -3.96 21.61 -29.18
CA LYS A 447 -3.50 20.29 -29.62
C LYS A 447 -2.53 19.65 -28.64
N THR A 448 -1.65 20.42 -27.99
CA THR A 448 -0.74 19.93 -26.96
C THR A 448 -1.50 19.40 -25.75
N PHE A 449 -2.50 20.13 -25.26
CA PHE A 449 -3.39 19.64 -24.19
C PHE A 449 -4.11 18.35 -24.59
N PHE A 450 -4.66 18.31 -25.80
CA PHE A 450 -5.35 17.12 -26.30
C PHE A 450 -4.42 15.92 -26.46
N LEU A 451 -3.19 16.13 -26.95
CA LEU A 451 -2.16 15.10 -27.04
C LEU A 451 -1.80 14.56 -25.65
N GLY A 452 -1.58 15.44 -24.67
CA GLY A 452 -1.30 15.06 -23.29
C GLY A 452 -2.42 14.21 -22.68
N PHE A 453 -3.68 14.61 -22.90
CA PHE A 453 -4.84 13.84 -22.48
C PHE A 453 -4.85 12.43 -23.12
N ILE A 454 -4.61 12.31 -24.43
CA ILE A 454 -4.55 11.00 -25.10
C ILE A 454 -3.41 10.14 -24.55
N ILE A 455 -2.22 10.70 -24.33
CA ILE A 455 -1.09 9.96 -23.75
C ILE A 455 -1.47 9.43 -22.37
N PHE A 456 -2.06 10.27 -21.52
CA PHE A 456 -2.54 9.90 -20.21
C PHE A 456 -3.59 8.78 -20.30
N SER A 457 -4.63 8.95 -21.12
CA SER A 457 -5.67 7.94 -21.31
C SER A 457 -5.12 6.62 -21.81
N LEU A 458 -4.18 6.63 -22.77
CA LEU A 458 -3.55 5.42 -23.28
C LEU A 458 -2.67 4.73 -22.23
N TYR A 459 -1.92 5.48 -21.43
CA TYR A 459 -1.11 4.92 -20.35
C TYR A 459 -1.98 4.11 -19.37
N TYR A 460 -3.07 4.71 -18.88
CA TYR A 460 -3.99 4.04 -17.97
C TYR A 460 -4.80 2.95 -18.65
N LEU A 461 -5.17 3.10 -19.93
CA LEU A 461 -5.83 2.04 -20.69
C LEU A 461 -4.96 0.78 -20.76
N ILE A 462 -3.65 0.94 -21.03
CA ILE A 462 -2.72 -0.22 -21.06
C ILE A 462 -2.61 -0.82 -19.65
N LEU A 463 -2.52 0.01 -18.60
CA LEU A 463 -2.53 -0.48 -17.21
C LEU A 463 -3.80 -1.29 -16.91
N PHE A 464 -4.99 -0.80 -17.29
CA PHE A 464 -6.25 -1.51 -17.09
C PHE A 464 -6.32 -2.80 -17.91
N ILE A 465 -5.79 -2.82 -19.14
CA ILE A 465 -5.68 -4.05 -19.94
C ILE A 465 -4.77 -5.07 -19.25
N VAL A 466 -3.62 -4.63 -18.74
CA VAL A 466 -2.67 -5.47 -18.01
C VAL A 466 -3.31 -6.04 -16.74
N TYR A 467 -3.99 -5.19 -15.97
CA TYR A 467 -4.72 -5.61 -14.78
C TYR A 467 -5.85 -6.59 -15.12
N TYR A 468 -6.62 -6.33 -16.18
CA TYR A 468 -7.69 -7.23 -16.62
C TYR A 468 -7.16 -8.62 -17.03
N LEU A 469 -6.05 -8.68 -17.76
CA LEU A 469 -5.50 -9.95 -18.27
C LEU A 469 -4.73 -10.74 -17.22
N PHE A 470 -3.98 -10.04 -16.36
CA PHE A 470 -2.98 -10.65 -15.49
C PHE A 470 -3.26 -10.47 -14.00
N HIS A 471 -4.17 -9.57 -13.63
CA HIS A 471 -4.45 -9.13 -12.27
C HIS A 471 -3.20 -8.56 -11.58
N VAL A 472 -2.38 -7.82 -12.35
CA VAL A 472 -1.09 -7.25 -11.94
C VAL A 472 -1.07 -5.76 -12.29
N ASP A 473 -0.41 -4.94 -11.46
CA ASP A 473 -0.16 -3.53 -11.69
C ASP A 473 1.26 -3.24 -12.23
N TYR A 474 1.60 -1.96 -12.39
CA TYR A 474 2.96 -1.53 -12.76
C TYR A 474 3.80 -1.25 -11.54
#